data_AF-A0A7W5ALM9-F1
#
_entry.id   AF-A0A7W5ALM9-F1
#
_cell.length_a   1.000
_cell.length_b   1.000
_cell.length_c   1.000
_cell.angle_alpha   90.00
_cell.angle_beta   90.00
_cell.angle_gamma   90.00
#
_symmetry.space_group_name_H-M   'P 1'
#
loop_
_entity.id
_entity.type
_entity.pdbx_description
1 polymer ?
#
loop_
_entity_poly.entity_id
_entity_poly.type
_entity_poly.pdbx_seq_one_letter_code
_entity_poly.pdbx_strand_id
1 'polypeptide(L)'
;MGVEEIRSQAARTDTGVVLRSVDRETLRADYRGHSMVLPVDRGIGSYGVYLPRVPVWDDGEPIAADDLAVIRAAVVEVLEHWGTLTEFITLPEWNP
;
A
#
# COMPACT_ATOMS: atom_id res chain seq x y z
N MET A 1 3.13 -30.68 -6.50
CA MET A 1 2.39 -29.61 -5.80
C MET A 1 2.59 -28.35 -6.63
N GLY A 2 1.52 -27.84 -7.25
CA GLY A 2 1.56 -26.60 -8.04
C GLY A 2 0.96 -25.47 -7.21
N VAL A 3 1.67 -24.36 -7.11
CA VAL A 3 1.16 -23.11 -6.55
C VAL A 3 0.60 -22.32 -7.73
N GLU A 4 -0.69 -22.00 -7.70
CA GLU A 4 -1.32 -21.14 -8.70
C GLU A 4 -1.37 -19.70 -8.17
N GLU A 5 -0.94 -18.74 -8.99
CA GLU A 5 -1.09 -17.32 -8.69
C GLU A 5 -2.57 -16.93 -8.68
N ILE A 6 -3.10 -16.58 -7.51
CA ILE A 6 -4.43 -15.97 -7.40
C ILE A 6 -4.31 -14.55 -7.95
N ARG A 7 -5.07 -14.26 -9.01
CA ARG A 7 -5.07 -13.01 -9.77
C ARG A 7 -5.00 -11.77 -8.86
N SER A 8 -4.04 -10.89 -9.15
CA SER A 8 -3.88 -9.56 -8.59
C SER A 8 -5.23 -8.82 -8.53
N GLN A 9 -5.71 -8.52 -7.33
CA GLN A 9 -6.83 -7.62 -7.14
C GLN A 9 -6.36 -6.18 -7.39
N ALA A 10 -7.20 -5.38 -8.05
CA ALA A 10 -6.95 -3.96 -8.27
C ALA A 10 -8.25 -3.16 -8.07
N ALA A 11 -8.13 -2.02 -7.39
CA ALA A 11 -9.23 -1.09 -7.20
C ALA A 11 -8.74 0.34 -7.45
N ARG A 12 -9.65 1.21 -7.89
CA ARG A 12 -9.40 2.61 -8.14
C ARG A 12 -10.39 3.44 -7.36
N THR A 13 -9.89 4.42 -6.60
CA THR A 13 -10.71 5.39 -5.86
C THR A 13 -11.06 6.58 -6.75
N ASP A 14 -12.07 7.36 -6.34
CA ASP A 14 -12.45 8.60 -7.02
C ASP A 14 -11.36 9.68 -6.96
N THR A 15 -10.46 9.61 -5.97
CA THR A 15 -9.27 10.48 -5.88
C THR A 15 -8.22 10.16 -6.95
N GLY A 16 -8.39 9.06 -7.69
CA GLY A 16 -7.50 8.64 -8.77
C GLY A 16 -6.35 7.75 -8.34
N VAL A 17 -6.31 7.33 -7.07
CA VAL A 17 -5.36 6.32 -6.58
C VAL A 17 -5.78 4.96 -7.10
N VAL A 18 -4.82 4.20 -7.63
CA VAL A 18 -5.01 2.80 -8.00
C VAL A 18 -4.20 1.94 -7.05
N LEU A 19 -4.86 1.06 -6.30
CA LEU A 19 -4.21 0.09 -5.42
C LEU A 19 -4.28 -1.30 -6.02
N ARG A 20 -3.16 -2.01 -6.05
CA ARG A 20 -3.05 -3.36 -6.62
C ARG A 20 -2.35 -4.30 -5.66
N SER A 21 -2.83 -5.53 -5.56
CA SER A 21 -2.08 -6.63 -4.95
C SER A 21 -1.04 -7.13 -5.94
N VAL A 22 0.24 -6.97 -5.59
CA VAL A 22 1.36 -7.50 -6.40
C VAL A 22 1.59 -8.96 -6.05
N ASP A 23 1.69 -9.26 -4.76
CA ASP A 23 1.84 -10.59 -4.20
C ASP A 23 1.15 -10.66 -2.81
N ARG A 24 1.48 -11.68 -2.01
CA ARG A 24 0.91 -11.88 -0.68
C ARG A 24 1.33 -10.80 0.33
N GLU A 25 2.51 -10.22 0.20
CA GLU A 25 3.12 -9.33 1.19
C GLU A 25 3.34 -7.93 0.62
N THR A 26 2.85 -7.68 -0.60
CA THR A 26 3.10 -6.43 -1.32
C THR A 26 1.83 -5.87 -1.97
N LEU A 27 1.53 -4.61 -1.66
CA LEU A 27 0.61 -3.76 -2.42
C LEU A 27 1.39 -2.71 -3.22
N ARG A 28 0.81 -2.25 -4.32
CA ARG A 28 1.31 -1.13 -5.11
C ARG A 28 0.24 -0.06 -5.20
N ALA A 29 0.60 1.17 -4.85
CA ALA A 29 -0.24 2.35 -5.04
C ALA A 29 0.32 3.18 -6.20
N ASP A 30 -0.53 3.50 -7.16
CA ASP A 30 -0.22 4.43 -8.25
C ASP A 30 -1.07 5.69 -8.13
N TYR A 31 -0.44 6.86 -8.22
CA TYR A 31 -1.10 8.15 -8.08
C TYR A 31 -0.36 9.23 -8.88
N ARG A 32 -1.09 10.01 -9.69
CA ARG A 32 -0.55 11.10 -10.53
C ARG A 32 0.63 10.71 -11.44
N GLY A 33 0.75 9.44 -11.80
CA GLY A 33 1.85 8.94 -12.64
C GLY A 33 3.07 8.45 -11.86
N HIS A 34 3.07 8.59 -10.54
CA HIS A 34 4.05 7.96 -9.66
C HIS A 34 3.52 6.66 -9.07
N SER A 35 4.43 5.80 -8.64
CA SER A 35 4.14 4.52 -8.02
C SER A 35 4.92 4.40 -6.72
N MET A 36 4.34 3.72 -5.75
CA MET A 36 5.03 3.29 -4.54
C MET A 36 4.66 1.87 -4.17
N VAL A 37 5.63 1.15 -3.62
CA VAL A 37 5.45 -0.16 -3.02
C VAL A 37 5.10 -0.02 -1.54
N LEU A 38 4.08 -0.76 -1.12
CA LEU A 38 3.56 -0.82 0.24
C LEU A 38 3.73 -2.26 0.75
N PRO A 39 4.76 -2.53 1.57
CA PRO A 39 4.87 -3.82 2.24
C PRO A 39 3.68 -3.99 3.20
N VAL A 40 3.08 -5.18 3.19
CA VAL A 40 1.94 -5.52 4.04
C VAL A 40 2.17 -6.83 4.79
N ASP A 41 1.84 -6.83 6.08
CA ASP A 41 1.67 -8.04 6.87
C ASP A 41 0.17 -8.39 6.93
N ARG A 42 -0.20 -9.57 6.41
CA ARG A 42 -1.59 -10.03 6.41
C ARG A 42 -1.88 -10.78 7.70
N GLY A 43 -2.23 -10.04 8.75
CA GLY A 43 -2.67 -10.58 10.03
C GLY A 43 -4.07 -11.21 9.97
N ILE A 44 -4.50 -11.83 11.08
CA ILE A 44 -5.87 -12.34 11.22
C ILE A 44 -6.81 -11.15 11.46
N GLY A 45 -7.47 -10.69 10.40
CA GLY A 45 -8.52 -9.66 10.46
C GLY A 45 -8.08 -8.22 10.17
N SER A 46 -6.77 -7.93 10.12
CA SER A 46 -6.22 -6.64 9.68
C SER A 46 -4.96 -6.82 8.85
N TYR A 47 -4.71 -5.88 7.94
CA TYR A 47 -3.43 -5.75 7.23
C TYR A 47 -2.61 -4.65 7.88
N GLY A 48 -1.40 -5.00 8.31
CA GLY A 48 -0.39 -4.04 8.74
C GLY A 48 0.35 -3.49 7.53
N VAL A 49 0.11 -2.24 7.16
CA VAL A 49 0.78 -1.56 6.05
C VAL A 49 2.00 -0.81 6.58
N TYR A 50 3.18 -1.20 6.14
CA TYR A 50 4.43 -0.57 6.57
C TYR A 50 4.74 0.65 5.73
N LEU A 51 5.01 1.77 6.40
CA LEU A 51 5.49 2.99 5.78
C LEU A 51 6.83 3.40 6.40
N PRO A 52 7.86 3.68 5.59
CA PRO A 52 9.08 4.29 6.10
C PRO A 52 8.78 5.71 6.61
N ARG A 53 9.62 6.21 7.51
CA ARG A 53 9.50 7.56 8.09
C ARG A 53 9.47 8.66 7.01
N VAL A 54 10.26 8.48 5.96
CA VAL A 54 10.27 9.34 4.77
C VAL A 54 9.85 8.46 3.59
N PRO A 55 8.55 8.41 3.26
CA PRO A 55 8.10 7.67 2.09
C PRO A 55 8.56 8.37 0.82
N VAL A 56 9.02 7.56 -0.12
CA VAL A 56 9.50 7.96 -1.44
C VAL A 56 8.73 7.20 -2.50
N TRP A 57 8.61 7.80 -3.68
CA TRP A 57 8.16 7.11 -4.89
C TRP A 57 9.23 6.13 -5.38
N ASP A 58 8.87 5.26 -6.33
CA ASP A 58 9.78 4.29 -6.95
C ASP A 58 10.97 4.96 -7.68
N ASP A 59 10.86 6.24 -8.07
CA ASP A 59 11.94 7.04 -8.64
C ASP A 59 12.89 7.67 -7.60
N GLY A 60 12.57 7.50 -6.30
CA GLY A 60 13.32 8.02 -5.16
C GLY A 60 12.91 9.42 -4.71
N GLU A 61 11.96 10.08 -5.36
CA GLU A 61 11.47 11.40 -4.94
C GLU A 61 10.61 11.29 -3.66
N PRO A 62 10.81 12.16 -2.65
CA PRO A 62 9.98 12.17 -1.45
C PRO A 62 8.51 12.44 -1.76
N ILE A 63 7.62 11.68 -1.12
CA ILE A 63 6.17 11.88 -1.27
C ILE A 63 5.76 13.10 -0.44
N ALA A 64 5.08 14.07 -1.07
CA ALA A 64 4.51 15.22 -0.38
C ALA A 64 3.46 14.78 0.65
N ALA A 65 3.36 15.50 1.77
CA ALA A 65 2.47 15.13 2.87
C ALA A 65 0.99 15.04 2.44
N ASP A 66 0.53 15.97 1.59
CA ASP A 66 -0.83 15.96 1.05
C ASP A 66 -1.10 14.74 0.16
N ASP A 67 -0.15 14.38 -0.71
CA ASP A 67 -0.28 13.21 -1.57
C ASP A 67 -0.24 11.92 -0.75
N LEU A 68 0.62 11.85 0.27
CA LEU A 68 0.66 10.73 1.20
C LEU A 68 -0.66 10.57 1.97
N ALA A 69 -1.30 11.67 2.37
CA ALA A 69 -2.59 11.63 3.05
C ALA A 69 -3.69 11.07 2.14
N VAL A 70 -3.71 11.46 0.86
CA VAL A 70 -4.63 10.91 -0.15
C VAL A 70 -4.41 9.42 -0.36
N ILE A 71 -3.15 8.98 -0.49
CA ILE A 71 -2.81 7.56 -0.64
C ILE A 71 -3.23 6.76 0.58
N ARG A 72 -2.96 7.25 1.79
CA ARG A 72 -3.36 6.57 3.03
C ARG A 72 -4.87 6.38 3.12
N ALA A 73 -5.64 7.43 2.81
CA ALA A 73 -7.10 7.34 2.79
C ALA A 73 -7.59 6.32 1.76
N ALA A 74 -7.01 6.34 0.55
CA ALA A 74 -7.36 5.39 -0.51
C ALA A 74 -7.00 3.94 -0.17
N VAL A 75 -5.87 3.71 0.49
CA VAL A 75 -5.46 2.37 0.96
C VAL A 75 -6.47 1.82 1.96
N VAL A 76 -6.91 2.63 2.93
CA VAL A 76 -7.94 2.23 3.90
C VAL A 76 -9.24 1.89 3.19
N GLU A 77 -9.73 2.79 2.33
CA GLU A 77 -10.98 2.61 1.60
C GLU A 77 -10.98 1.34 0.74
N VAL A 78 -9.89 1.08 0.00
CA VAL A 78 -9.78 -0.12 -0.83
C VAL A 78 -9.70 -1.39 0.01
N LEU A 79 -8.92 -1.39 1.09
CA LEU A 79 -8.79 -2.57 1.95
C LEU A 79 -10.11 -2.88 2.67
N GLU A 80 -10.83 -1.85 3.14
CA GLU A 80 -12.19 -1.99 3.68
C GLU A 80 -13.16 -2.53 2.63
N HIS A 81 -13.08 -2.04 1.39
CA HIS A 81 -13.85 -2.58 0.27
C HIS A 81 -13.54 -4.05 -0.02
N TRP A 82 -12.30 -4.49 0.19
CA TRP A 82 -11.88 -5.90 0.11
C TRP A 82 -12.18 -6.69 1.38
N GLY A 83 -12.85 -6.09 2.38
CA GLY A 83 -13.27 -6.75 3.61
C GLY A 83 -12.17 -6.91 4.65
N THR A 84 -11.12 -6.08 4.59
CA THR A 84 -9.98 -6.13 5.53
C THR A 84 -9.78 -4.78 6.21
N LEU A 85 -9.58 -4.77 7.53
CA LEU A 85 -9.17 -3.57 8.25
C LEU A 85 -7.70 -3.24 7.99
N THR A 86 -7.33 -1.97 8.17
CA THR A 86 -5.97 -1.47 7.89
C THR A 86 -5.35 -0.80 9.10
N GLU A 87 -4.09 -1.15 9.38
CA GLU A 87 -3.27 -0.50 10.40
C GLU A 87 -1.97 -0.02 9.76
N PHE A 88 -1.60 1.25 9.93
CA PHE A 88 -0.34 1.79 9.41
C PHE A 88 0.76 1.68 10.46
N ILE A 89 1.83 0.96 10.12
CA ILE A 89 3.01 0.80 10.97
C ILE A 89 4.13 1.66 10.40
N THR A 90 4.62 2.61 11.20
CA THR A 90 5.79 3.40 10.81
C THR A 90 7.04 2.68 11.28
N LEU A 91 7.90 2.28 10.34
CA LEU A 91 9.16 1.62 10.69
C LEU A 91 10.12 2.66 11.28
N PRO A 92 10.69 2.43 12.48
CA PRO A 92 11.80 3.24 12.96
C PRO A 92 12.99 3.06 12.03
N GLU A 93 13.81 4.11 11.86
CA GLU A 93 15.06 4.02 11.10
C GLU A 93 15.89 2.86 11.65
N TRP A 94 16.16 1.85 10.82
CA TRP A 94 17.06 0.77 11.19
C TRP A 94 18.48 1.35 11.28
N ASN A 95 18.96 1.55 12.49
CA ASN A 95 20.36 1.90 12.76
C ASN A 95 21.11 0.60 13.05
N PRO A 96 21.99 0.12 12.14
CA PRO A 96 22.72 -1.14 12.32
C PRO A 96 23.69 -1.11 13.51
#